data_AF-A0A938LCY6-F1
#
_entry.id   AF-A0A938LCY6-F1
#
_cell.length_a   1.000
_cell.length_b   1.000
_cell.length_c   1.000
_cell.angle_alpha   90.00
_cell.angle_beta   90.00
_cell.angle_gamma   90.00
#
_symmetry.space_group_name_H-M   'P 1'
#
loop_
_entity.id
_entity.type
_entity.pdbx_description
1 polymer ?
#
loop_
_entity_poly.entity_id
_entity_poly.type
_entity_poly.pdbx_seq_one_letter_code
_entity_poly.pdbx_strand_id
1 'polypeptide(L)'
;MNETDIARHDESFDDEDLVGYLDGELDAETAHRIEQRLAHDADCRARLRDLQASWDLLDDLPRSEVARSFAQSTVSMVAVRGADGDARRSGAFRRSAVCLLAAVGAAAAALGGYFTVDAVYSSGDRELIRDLPVIERMDMYQAADDTAFLRTLIGENLFQEESDDGP
;
A
#
# COMPACT_ATOMS: atom_id res chain seq x y z
N MET A 1 -14.45 29.25 -29.43
CA MET A 1 -14.52 28.11 -28.50
C MET A 1 -13.29 27.26 -28.80
N ASN A 2 -12.10 27.73 -28.44
CA ASN A 2 -11.31 27.35 -27.25
C ASN A 2 -10.98 25.86 -27.16
N GLU A 3 -9.81 25.50 -27.68
CA GLU A 3 -9.09 24.25 -27.37
C GLU A 3 -7.59 24.57 -27.21
N THR A 4 -7.30 25.75 -26.66
CA THR A 4 -5.95 26.25 -26.36
C THR A 4 -5.63 26.09 -24.86
N ASP A 5 -6.32 25.18 -24.18
CA ASP A 5 -6.33 25.08 -22.72
C ASP A 5 -5.68 23.78 -22.20
N ILE A 6 -4.60 23.32 -22.87
CA ILE A 6 -3.75 22.21 -22.38
C ILE A 6 -2.26 22.65 -22.30
N ALA A 7 -1.92 23.90 -22.65
CA ALA A 7 -0.54 24.38 -22.72
C ALA A 7 -0.17 25.38 -21.61
N ARG A 8 -0.64 25.13 -20.38
CA ARG A 8 -0.07 25.75 -19.16
C ARG A 8 0.09 24.68 -18.09
N HIS A 9 0.92 23.68 -18.37
CA HIS A 9 1.64 23.02 -17.29
C HIS A 9 2.69 24.03 -16.86
N ASP A 10 2.55 24.52 -15.63
CA ASP A 10 3.46 25.46 -14.99
C ASP A 10 4.92 25.06 -15.27
N GLU A 11 5.72 25.95 -15.85
CA GLU A 11 7.13 25.70 -16.23
C GLU A 11 8.05 25.72 -14.99
N SER A 12 7.66 25.05 -13.91
CA SER A 12 8.53 24.78 -12.78
C SER A 12 8.91 23.31 -12.79
N PHE A 13 10.13 23.00 -13.23
CA PHE A 13 10.72 21.70 -12.88
C PHE A 13 10.86 21.63 -11.36
N ASP A 14 10.44 20.50 -10.82
CA ASP A 14 10.48 20.20 -9.39
C ASP A 14 11.80 19.50 -9.03
N ASP A 15 12.04 19.29 -7.74
CA ASP A 15 13.25 18.59 -7.27
C ASP A 15 13.35 17.15 -7.84
N GLU A 16 12.22 16.51 -8.13
CA GLU A 16 12.18 15.18 -8.75
C GLU A 16 12.84 15.18 -10.13
N ASP A 17 12.58 16.20 -10.94
CA ASP A 17 13.21 16.35 -12.26
C ASP A 17 14.73 16.59 -12.13
N LEU A 18 15.15 17.39 -11.15
CA LEU A 18 16.58 17.65 -10.91
C LEU A 18 17.32 16.40 -10.43
N VAL A 19 16.69 15.59 -9.57
CA VAL A 19 17.23 14.29 -9.14
C VAL A 19 17.29 13.31 -10.31
N GLY A 20 16.21 13.20 -11.09
CA GLY A 20 16.19 12.36 -12.28
C GLY A 20 17.26 12.75 -13.30
N TYR A 21 17.57 14.05 -13.41
CA TYR A 21 18.69 14.54 -14.23
C TYR A 21 20.05 14.08 -13.68
N LEU A 22 20.27 14.13 -12.36
CA LEU A 22 21.51 13.68 -11.72
C LEU A 22 21.72 12.16 -11.88
N ASP A 23 20.65 11.38 -11.76
CA ASP A 23 20.70 9.92 -11.85
C ASP A 23 20.67 9.41 -13.31
N GLY A 24 20.38 10.30 -14.27
CA GLY A 24 20.30 9.98 -15.70
C GLY A 24 19.04 9.22 -16.10
N GLU A 25 17.97 9.32 -15.32
CA GLU A 25 16.70 8.62 -15.55
C GLU A 25 15.73 9.38 -16.46
N LEU A 26 16.04 10.64 -16.82
CA LEU A 26 15.21 11.44 -17.71
C LEU A 26 15.37 11.07 -19.18
N ASP A 27 14.29 11.25 -19.94
CA ASP A 27 14.34 11.20 -21.39
C ASP A 27 15.14 12.39 -21.97
N ALA A 28 15.59 12.24 -23.22
CA ALA A 28 16.47 13.23 -23.85
C ALA A 28 15.81 14.61 -24.05
N GLU A 29 14.48 14.68 -24.21
CA GLU A 29 13.77 15.95 -24.39
C GLU A 29 13.68 16.71 -23.06
N THR A 30 13.32 16.01 -21.99
CA THR A 30 13.25 16.59 -20.64
C THR A 30 14.63 17.00 -20.13
N ALA A 31 15.66 16.16 -20.32
CA ALA A 31 17.04 16.50 -19.96
C ALA A 31 17.52 17.77 -20.68
N HIS A 32 17.23 17.91 -21.97
CA HIS A 32 17.63 19.10 -22.72
C HIS A 32 16.94 20.39 -22.24
N ARG A 33 15.67 20.30 -21.84
CA ARG A 33 14.96 21.46 -21.26
C ARG A 33 15.56 21.88 -19.90
N ILE A 34 15.95 20.91 -19.07
CA ILE A 34 16.64 21.19 -17.79
C ILE A 34 17.99 21.85 -18.04
N GLU A 35 18.76 21.39 -19.03
CA GLU A 35 20.04 22.02 -19.41
C GLU A 35 19.86 23.49 -19.84
N GLN A 36 18.84 23.77 -20.65
CA GLN A 36 18.52 25.14 -21.05
C GLN A 36 18.16 26.02 -19.84
N ARG A 37 17.40 25.46 -18.88
CA ARG A 37 17.05 26.18 -17.64
C ARG A 37 18.28 26.41 -16.76
N LEU A 38 19.13 25.41 -16.56
CA LEU A 38 20.38 25.54 -15.79
C LEU A 38 21.29 26.64 -16.37
N ALA A 39 21.27 26.86 -17.69
CA ALA A 39 22.05 27.93 -18.32
C ALA A 39 21.56 29.35 -17.95
N HIS A 40 20.27 29.52 -17.65
CA HIS A 40 19.65 30.84 -17.45
C HIS A 40 19.21 31.12 -16.01
N ASP A 41 19.03 30.07 -15.20
CA ASP A 41 18.49 30.14 -13.84
C ASP A 41 19.59 29.83 -12.80
N ALA A 42 19.95 30.83 -12.00
CA ALA A 42 20.97 30.71 -10.96
C ALA A 42 20.48 29.93 -9.73
N ASP A 43 19.18 30.01 -9.42
CA ASP A 43 18.56 29.35 -8.28
C ASP A 43 18.41 27.86 -8.55
N CYS A 44 18.01 27.50 -9.78
CA CYS A 44 18.01 26.11 -10.26
C CYS A 44 19.41 25.47 -10.17
N ARG A 45 20.47 26.21 -10.57
CA ARG A 45 21.86 25.75 -10.40
C ARG A 45 22.30 25.63 -8.95
N ALA A 46 21.76 26.45 -8.04
CA ALA A 46 22.04 26.32 -6.62
C ALA A 46 21.38 25.04 -6.08
N ARG A 47 20.11 24.81 -6.44
CA ARG A 47 19.36 23.63 -6.02
C ARG A 47 20.01 22.32 -6.47
N LEU A 48 20.44 22.24 -7.73
CA LEU A 48 21.15 21.06 -8.26
C LEU A 48 22.46 20.79 -7.50
N ARG A 49 23.20 21.84 -7.12
CA ARG A 49 24.44 21.71 -6.32
C ARG A 49 24.17 21.19 -4.92
N ASP A 50 23.10 21.62 -4.27
CA ASP A 50 22.73 21.14 -2.93
C ASP A 50 22.36 19.64 -2.95
N LEU A 51 21.64 19.21 -3.99
CA LEU A 51 21.32 17.80 -4.20
C LEU A 51 22.58 16.96 -4.42
N GLN A 52 23.50 17.43 -5.27
CA GLN A 52 24.78 16.76 -5.51
C GLN A 52 25.64 16.64 -4.23
N ALA A 53 25.73 17.71 -3.45
CA ALA A 53 26.49 17.72 -2.20
C ALA A 53 25.95 16.69 -1.18
N SER A 54 24.65 16.41 -1.20
CA SER A 54 24.05 15.39 -0.32
C SER A 54 24.50 13.97 -0.70
N TRP A 55 24.74 13.71 -1.99
CA TRP A 55 25.30 12.44 -2.47
C TRP A 55 26.80 12.33 -2.17
N ASP A 56 27.56 13.41 -2.34
CA ASP A 56 28.99 13.43 -2.02
C ASP A 56 29.26 13.05 -0.55
N LEU A 57 28.38 13.46 0.38
CA LEU A 57 28.46 13.09 1.80
C LEU A 57 28.32 11.57 2.05
N LEU A 58 27.63 10.83 1.17
CA LEU A 58 27.51 9.38 1.28
C LEU A 58 28.80 8.67 0.86
N ASP A 59 29.57 9.26 -0.05
CA ASP A 59 30.86 8.72 -0.47
C ASP A 59 31.94 8.82 0.62
N ASP A 60 31.80 9.82 1.51
CA ASP A 60 32.68 10.02 2.67
C ASP A 60 32.40 9.06 3.84
N LEU A 61 31.41 8.17 3.71
CA LEU A 61 31.10 7.21 4.77
C LEU A 61 32.25 6.20 4.96
N PRO A 62 32.73 6.02 6.21
CA PRO A 62 33.85 5.13 6.50
C PRO A 62 33.48 3.70 6.16
N ARG A 63 34.16 3.12 5.18
CA ARG A 63 34.04 1.70 4.86
C ARG A 63 34.69 0.89 5.98
N SER A 64 33.88 0.14 6.72
CA SER A 64 34.38 -0.79 7.73
C SER A 64 35.33 -1.81 7.07
N GLU A 65 36.62 -1.75 7.39
CA GLU A 65 37.57 -2.79 7.02
C GLU A 65 37.16 -4.10 7.70
N VAL A 66 36.57 -5.00 6.92
CA VAL A 66 36.14 -6.31 7.43
C VAL A 66 37.38 -7.09 7.86
N ALA A 67 37.47 -7.39 9.15
CA ALA A 67 38.57 -8.18 9.70
C ALA A 67 38.67 -9.53 8.97
N ARG A 68 39.89 -9.97 8.65
CA ARG A 68 40.18 -11.25 7.97
C ARG A 68 39.52 -12.48 8.63
N SER A 69 39.17 -12.40 9.91
CA SER A 69 38.43 -13.43 10.66
C SER A 69 36.98 -13.64 10.20
N PHE A 70 36.36 -12.65 9.52
CA PHE A 70 35.02 -12.79 8.96
C PHE A 70 35.00 -13.78 7.79
N ALA A 71 36.00 -13.72 6.91
CA ALA A 71 36.17 -14.69 5.83
C ALA A 71 36.39 -16.12 6.36
N GLN A 72 37.15 -16.24 7.46
CA GLN A 72 37.39 -17.53 8.12
C GLN A 72 36.11 -18.12 8.75
N SER A 73 35.24 -17.26 9.30
CA SER A 73 33.94 -17.66 9.82
C SER A 73 33.02 -18.19 8.71
N THR A 74 32.98 -17.53 7.54
CA THR A 74 32.19 -18.00 6.39
C THR A 74 32.72 -19.31 5.81
N VAL A 75 34.04 -19.44 5.62
CA VAL A 75 34.65 -20.69 5.14
C VAL A 75 34.42 -21.84 6.12
N SER A 76 34.51 -21.58 7.43
CA SER A 76 34.22 -22.59 8.45
C SER A 76 32.75 -23.04 8.42
N MET A 77 31.81 -22.13 8.16
CA MET A 77 30.39 -22.43 8.03
C MET A 77 30.08 -23.27 6.76
N VAL A 78 30.79 -23.00 5.67
CA VAL A 78 30.68 -23.80 4.43
C VAL A 78 31.27 -25.20 4.60
N ALA A 79 32.42 -25.33 5.26
CA ALA A 79 33.05 -26.62 5.53
C ALA A 79 32.17 -27.52 6.43
N VAL A 80 31.53 -26.95 7.45
CA VAL A 80 30.57 -27.67 8.31
C VAL A 80 29.32 -28.08 7.53
N ARG A 81 28.82 -27.26 6.59
CA ARG A 81 27.71 -27.64 5.70
C ARG A 81 28.06 -28.75 4.71
N GLY A 82 29.32 -28.85 4.28
CA GLY A 82 29.81 -29.90 3.38
C GLY A 82 29.78 -31.29 4.01
N ALA A 83 30.22 -31.39 5.27
CA ALA A 83 30.20 -32.65 6.03
C ALA A 83 28.77 -33.11 6.40
N ASP A 84 27.85 -32.18 6.59
CA ASP A 84 26.42 -32.44 6.83
C ASP A 84 25.65 -32.89 5.57
N GLY A 85 26.21 -32.68 4.37
CA GLY A 85 25.54 -32.91 3.08
C GLY A 85 25.32 -34.39 2.77
N ASP A 86 26.29 -35.24 3.11
CA ASP A 86 26.25 -36.68 2.81
C ASP A 86 25.26 -37.43 3.70
N ALA A 87 25.09 -37.02 4.97
CA ALA A 87 24.09 -37.59 5.87
C ALA A 87 22.65 -37.18 5.53
N ARG A 88 22.44 -36.01 4.89
CA ARG A 88 21.11 -35.46 4.59
C ARG A 88 20.46 -36.01 3.32
N ARG A 89 21.22 -36.61 2.41
CA ARG A 89 20.68 -37.11 1.13
C ARG A 89 19.70 -38.28 1.32
N SER A 90 19.83 -39.06 2.39
CA SER A 90 18.90 -40.13 2.79
C SER A 90 17.57 -39.60 3.40
N GLY A 91 17.60 -38.45 4.08
CA GLY A 91 16.42 -37.85 4.74
C GLY A 91 15.61 -36.87 3.88
N ALA A 92 16.19 -36.38 2.77
CA ALA A 92 15.59 -35.35 1.92
C ALA A 92 14.29 -35.82 1.23
N PHE A 93 14.20 -37.09 0.83
CA PHE A 93 13.02 -37.61 0.13
C PHE A 93 11.80 -37.79 1.06
N ARG A 94 12.02 -38.13 2.34
CA ARG A 94 10.94 -38.14 3.36
C ARG A 94 10.52 -36.72 3.76
N ARG A 95 11.46 -35.76 3.82
CA ARG A 95 11.15 -34.37 4.14
C ARG A 95 10.41 -33.65 3.02
N SER A 96 10.72 -33.92 1.74
CA SER A 96 9.97 -33.34 0.62
C SER A 96 8.52 -33.86 0.57
N ALA A 97 8.30 -35.15 0.83
CA ALA A 97 6.96 -35.73 0.93
C ALA A 97 6.16 -35.13 2.10
N VAL A 98 6.79 -34.92 3.27
CA VAL A 98 6.13 -34.29 4.42
C VAL A 98 5.85 -32.80 4.18
N CYS A 99 6.76 -32.06 3.55
CA CYS A 99 6.51 -30.65 3.18
C CYS A 99 5.39 -30.52 2.14
N LEU A 100 5.31 -31.42 1.16
CA LEU A 100 4.20 -31.42 0.19
C LEU A 100 2.87 -31.73 0.86
N LEU A 101 2.81 -32.71 1.76
CA LEU A 101 1.60 -33.00 2.52
C LEU A 101 1.19 -31.85 3.46
N ALA A 102 2.16 -31.19 4.09
CA ALA A 102 1.90 -30.01 4.91
C ALA A 102 1.38 -28.82 4.09
N ALA A 103 1.95 -28.59 2.89
CA ALA A 103 1.49 -27.55 1.98
C ALA A 103 0.07 -27.81 1.47
N VAL A 104 -0.25 -29.06 1.13
CA VAL A 104 -1.61 -29.46 0.72
C VAL A 104 -2.59 -29.29 1.89
N GLY A 105 -2.20 -29.66 3.11
CA GLY A 105 -3.02 -29.46 4.30
C GLY A 105 -3.29 -27.98 4.59
N ALA A 106 -2.27 -27.12 4.46
CA ALA A 106 -2.42 -25.68 4.64
C ALA A 106 -3.34 -25.05 3.57
N ALA A 107 -3.20 -25.46 2.31
CA ALA A 107 -4.07 -25.01 1.23
C ALA A 107 -5.52 -25.45 1.43
N ALA A 108 -5.75 -26.69 1.88
CA ALA A 108 -7.09 -27.20 2.18
C ALA A 108 -7.73 -26.46 3.37
N ALA A 109 -6.95 -26.13 4.41
CA ALA A 109 -7.43 -25.33 5.53
C ALA A 109 -7.77 -23.89 5.14
N ALA A 110 -6.97 -23.27 4.27
CA ALA A 110 -7.22 -21.92 3.77
C ALA A 110 -8.50 -21.87 2.90
N LEU A 111 -8.67 -22.84 1.99
CA LEU A 111 -9.87 -22.94 1.17
C LEU A 111 -11.11 -23.28 2.03
N GLY A 112 -10.97 -24.20 2.98
CA GLY A 112 -12.05 -24.53 3.92
C GLY A 112 -12.45 -23.34 4.80
N GLY A 113 -11.48 -22.57 5.28
CA GLY A 113 -11.70 -21.32 6.01
C GLY A 113 -12.44 -20.28 5.17
N TYR A 114 -12.03 -20.09 3.92
CA TYR A 114 -12.70 -19.17 3.00
C TYR A 114 -14.15 -19.56 2.74
N PHE A 115 -14.42 -20.83 2.42
CA PHE A 115 -15.79 -21.31 2.17
C PHE A 115 -16.69 -21.29 3.42
N THR A 116 -16.12 -21.53 4.60
CA THR A 116 -16.88 -21.44 5.87
C THR A 116 -17.23 -20.00 6.21
N VAL A 117 -16.32 -19.06 6.00
CA VAL A 117 -16.59 -17.63 6.16
C VAL A 117 -17.64 -17.16 5.15
N ASP A 118 -17.49 -17.51 3.86
CA ASP A 118 -18.46 -17.13 2.81
C ASP A 118 -19.87 -17.65 3.11
N ALA A 119 -20.00 -18.91 3.56
CA ALA A 119 -21.29 -19.51 3.90
C ALA A 119 -21.94 -18.90 5.16
N VAL A 120 -21.15 -18.36 6.10
CA VAL A 120 -21.65 -17.79 7.37
C VAL A 120 -21.85 -16.27 7.27
N TYR A 121 -21.02 -15.55 6.52
CA TYR A 121 -21.08 -14.09 6.37
C TYR A 121 -22.11 -13.59 5.37
N SER A 122 -22.53 -14.40 4.39
CA SER A 122 -23.55 -14.02 3.38
C SER A 122 -24.92 -13.61 3.99
N SER A 123 -25.19 -13.97 5.24
CA SER A 123 -26.40 -13.57 5.96
C SER A 123 -26.26 -12.24 6.73
N GLY A 124 -25.06 -11.87 7.18
CA GLY A 124 -24.84 -10.69 8.04
C GLY A 124 -24.74 -9.38 7.26
N ASP A 125 -24.08 -9.40 6.10
CA ASP A 125 -23.87 -8.18 5.31
C ASP A 125 -25.17 -7.61 4.72
N ARG A 126 -26.19 -8.46 4.51
CA ARG A 126 -27.52 -8.00 4.09
C ARG A 126 -28.26 -7.24 5.18
N GLU A 127 -27.98 -7.53 6.45
CA GLU A 127 -28.57 -6.82 7.59
C GLU A 127 -27.90 -5.44 7.75
N LEU A 128 -26.58 -5.35 7.61
CA LEU A 128 -25.87 -4.07 7.63
C LEU A 128 -26.23 -3.15 6.45
N ILE A 129 -26.44 -3.71 5.25
CA ILE A 129 -26.90 -2.93 4.08
C ILE A 129 -28.36 -2.49 4.27
N ARG A 130 -29.20 -3.29 4.94
CA ARG A 130 -30.59 -2.95 5.24
C ARG A 130 -30.70 -1.85 6.30
N ASP A 131 -29.81 -1.86 7.28
CA ASP A 131 -29.78 -0.90 8.40
C ASP A 131 -28.91 0.33 8.11
N LEU A 132 -28.22 0.35 6.96
CA LEU A 132 -27.42 1.49 6.48
C LEU A 132 -28.19 2.83 6.49
N PRO A 133 -29.47 2.92 6.09
CA PRO A 133 -30.23 4.19 6.13
C PRO A 133 -30.44 4.73 7.56
N VAL A 134 -30.45 3.84 8.56
CA VAL A 134 -30.61 4.19 9.97
C VAL A 134 -29.29 4.67 10.56
N ILE A 135 -28.19 4.01 10.20
CA ILE A 135 -26.83 4.34 10.64
C ILE A 135 -26.35 5.65 10.00
N GLU A 136 -26.65 5.90 8.73
CA GLU A 136 -26.25 7.12 8.00
C GLU A 136 -26.94 8.38 8.57
N ARG A 137 -28.09 8.24 9.22
CA ARG A 137 -28.86 9.36 9.82
C ARG A 137 -28.90 9.31 11.34
N MET A 138 -27.93 8.64 11.98
CA MET A 138 -27.86 8.49 13.44
C MET A 138 -27.99 9.84 14.18
N ASP A 139 -27.40 10.91 13.62
CA ASP A 139 -27.44 12.26 14.19
C ASP A 139 -28.86 12.86 14.23
N MET A 140 -29.71 12.51 13.26
CA MET A 140 -31.10 12.95 13.23
C MET A 140 -31.98 12.17 14.20
N TYR A 141 -31.65 10.90 14.46
CA TYR A 141 -32.35 10.07 15.43
C TYR A 141 -31.95 10.37 16.88
N GLN A 142 -30.73 10.87 17.13
CA GLN A 142 -30.28 11.32 18.45
C GLN A 142 -30.97 12.61 18.93
N ALA A 143 -31.58 13.39 18.03
CA ALA A 143 -32.34 14.58 18.42
C ALA A 143 -33.66 14.24 19.15
N ALA A 144 -34.16 13.01 18.99
CA ALA A 144 -35.30 12.49 19.75
C ALA A 144 -34.76 11.75 20.99
N ASP A 145 -34.35 12.51 21.99
CA ASP A 145 -33.65 12.04 23.20
C ASP A 145 -34.45 11.01 24.05
N ASP A 146 -35.74 10.78 23.76
CA ASP A 146 -36.58 9.84 24.52
C ASP A 146 -37.56 9.03 23.66
N THR A 147 -37.56 7.71 23.85
CA THR A 147 -38.52 6.76 23.24
C THR A 147 -39.96 6.97 23.69
N ALA A 148 -40.18 7.61 24.85
CA ALA A 148 -41.52 7.96 25.33
C ALA A 148 -42.21 9.02 24.47
N PHE A 149 -41.44 9.95 23.89
CA PHE A 149 -41.92 10.96 22.95
C PHE A 149 -42.42 10.32 21.65
N LEU A 150 -41.66 9.38 21.08
CA LEU A 150 -42.06 8.64 19.88
C LEU A 150 -43.32 7.79 20.11
N ARG A 151 -43.48 7.19 21.30
CA ARG A 151 -44.71 6.46 21.67
C ARG A 151 -45.93 7.38 21.79
N THR A 152 -45.74 8.59 22.26
CA THR A 152 -46.81 9.59 22.38
C THR A 152 -47.24 10.09 20.99
N LEU A 153 -46.27 10.36 20.10
CA LEU A 153 -46.50 10.76 18.72
C LEU A 153 -47.24 9.70 17.88
N ILE A 154 -46.91 8.42 18.07
CA ILE A 154 -47.63 7.30 17.44
C ILE A 154 -49.05 7.18 18.01
N GLY A 155 -49.21 7.41 19.32
CA GLY A 155 -50.51 7.42 19.99
C GLY A 155 -51.44 8.54 19.49
N GLU A 156 -50.89 9.67 19.07
CA GLU A 156 -51.66 10.79 18.49
C GLU A 156 -51.95 10.63 16.98
N ASN A 157 -51.54 9.52 16.36
CA ASN A 157 -51.81 9.16 14.95
C ASN A 157 -51.53 10.31 13.95
N LEU A 158 -50.46 11.06 14.21
CA LEU A 158 -50.05 12.24 13.43
C LEU A 158 -49.32 11.89 12.12
N PHE A 159 -48.92 10.63 11.95
CA PHE A 159 -48.40 10.10 10.70
C PHE A 159 -49.55 9.46 9.92
N GLN A 160 -50.44 10.30 9.39
CA GLN A 160 -51.36 9.82 8.35
C GLN A 160 -50.51 9.56 7.12
N GLU A 161 -50.41 8.29 6.71
CA GLU A 161 -50.01 7.95 5.35
C GLU A 161 -50.94 8.73 4.43
N GLU A 162 -50.39 9.68 3.68
CA GLU A 162 -51.07 10.24 2.52
C GLU A 162 -51.28 9.06 1.58
N SER A 163 -52.46 8.45 1.68
CA SER A 163 -52.91 7.41 0.77
C SER A 163 -53.00 8.06 -0.60
N ASP A 164 -51.94 7.87 -1.39
CA ASP A 164 -51.91 8.10 -2.83
C ASP A 164 -52.91 7.14 -3.47
N ASP A 165 -54.19 7.51 -3.39
CA ASP A 165 -55.26 6.94 -4.19
C ASP A 165 -55.25 7.72 -5.52
N GLY A 166 -54.26 7.39 -6.34
CA GLY A 166 -54.12 7.86 -7.71
C GLY A 166 -54.75 6.86 -8.69
N PRO A 167 -55.65 7.29 -9.59
CA PRO A 167 -56.46 6.43 -10.46
C PRO A 167 -55.69 5.70 -11.57
#